data_AF-G7K6X6-F1
#
_entry.id   AF-G7K6X6-F1
#
_cell.length_a   1.000
_cell.length_b   1.000
_cell.length_c   1.000
_cell.angle_alpha   90.00
_cell.angle_beta   90.00
_cell.angle_gamma   90.00
#
_symmetry.space_group_name_H-M   'P 1'
#
loop_
_entity.id
_entity.type
_entity.pdbx_description
1 polymer ?
#
loop_
_entity_poly.entity_id
_entity_poly.type
_entity_poly.pdbx_seq_one_letter_code
_entity_poly.pdbx_strand_id
1 'polypeptide(L)'
;MKPHKMKRIYADRPVVDYRYISNYVREVKNRFQHADHRHVYLSFLEMLSKYIEREKTVGNVISEVAVLFEGHDDLIEGFTNFIPLRR
;
A
#
# COMPACT_ATOMS: atom_id res chain seq x y z
N MET A 1 10.41 -8.97 -4.12
CA MET A 1 11.04 -7.65 -4.41
C MET A 1 12.19 -7.39 -3.43
N LYS A 2 13.35 -6.94 -3.91
CA LYS A 2 14.49 -6.59 -3.03
C LYS A 2 14.26 -5.21 -2.38
N PRO A 3 14.64 -5.00 -1.10
CA PRO A 3 14.37 -3.75 -0.35
C PRO A 3 14.94 -2.49 -1.00
N HIS A 4 15.95 -2.63 -1.84
CA HIS A 4 16.58 -1.54 -2.59
C HIS A 4 15.66 -0.92 -3.65
N LYS A 5 14.69 -1.66 -4.21
CA LYS A 5 13.75 -1.09 -5.17
C LYS A 5 12.73 -0.16 -4.49
N MET A 6 12.24 -0.53 -3.30
CA MET A 6 11.33 0.32 -2.50
C MET A 6 11.93 1.70 -2.20
N LYS A 7 13.23 1.78 -1.85
CA LYS A 7 13.88 3.07 -1.56
C LYS A 7 13.86 4.06 -2.74
N ARG A 8 13.94 3.59 -3.98
CA ARG A 8 13.93 4.46 -5.17
C ARG A 8 12.52 4.93 -5.55
N ILE A 9 11.51 4.15 -5.18
CA ILE A 9 10.11 4.39 -5.55
C ILE A 9 9.53 5.62 -4.84
N TYR A 10 9.96 5.91 -3.61
CA TYR A 10 9.42 7.02 -2.82
C TYR A 10 10.35 8.24 -2.77
N ALA A 11 11.45 8.26 -3.54
CA ALA A 11 12.50 9.28 -3.44
C ALA A 11 12.14 10.60 -4.15
N ASP A 12 11.29 10.53 -5.17
CA ASP A 12 10.85 11.67 -5.98
C ASP A 12 9.48 12.23 -5.55
N ARG A 13 8.90 11.77 -4.43
CA ARG A 13 7.62 12.27 -3.93
C ARG A 13 7.81 13.21 -2.73
N PRO A 14 7.10 14.35 -2.67
CA PRO A 14 7.23 15.27 -1.56
C PRO A 14 6.77 14.57 -0.27
N VAL A 15 7.71 14.39 0.65
CA VAL A 15 7.50 13.97 2.05
C VAL A 15 6.76 12.64 2.23
N VAL A 16 7.07 11.63 1.43
CA VAL A 16 6.62 10.27 1.75
C VAL A 16 7.50 9.73 2.89
N ASP A 17 6.94 9.61 4.10
CA ASP A 17 7.66 9.04 5.24
C ASP A 17 7.84 7.53 5.03
N TYR A 18 9.04 7.15 4.60
CA TYR A 18 9.47 5.76 4.44
C TYR A 18 9.29 4.93 5.71
N ARG A 19 9.44 5.53 6.90
CA ARG A 19 9.22 4.82 8.17
C ARG A 19 7.75 4.50 8.33
N TYR A 20 6.87 5.44 8.01
CA TYR A 20 5.43 5.21 8.00
C TYR A 20 5.06 4.09 7.02
N ILE A 21 5.61 4.08 5.79
CA ILE A 21 5.35 2.99 4.81
C ILE A 21 5.81 1.65 5.34
N SER A 22 7.04 1.59 5.85
CA SER A 22 7.59 0.34 6.38
C SER A 22 6.75 -0.20 7.53
N ASN A 23 6.21 0.67 8.38
CA ASN A 23 5.34 0.28 9.48
C ASN A 23 3.99 -0.23 8.97
N TYR A 24 3.35 0.48 8.05
CA TYR A 24 2.05 0.09 7.52
C TYR A 24 2.10 -1.23 6.73
N VAL A 25 3.10 -1.42 5.87
CA VAL A 25 3.28 -2.71 5.16
C VAL A 25 3.47 -3.85 6.15
N ARG A 26 4.14 -3.61 7.28
CA ARG A 26 4.31 -4.60 8.35
C ARG A 26 2.99 -4.88 9.07
N GLU A 27 2.15 -3.88 9.31
CA GLU A 27 0.83 -4.07 9.91
C GLU A 27 -0.10 -4.88 9.00
N VAL A 28 -0.19 -4.53 7.71
CA VAL A 28 -0.95 -5.30 6.71
C VAL A 28 -0.43 -6.74 6.67
N LYS A 29 0.89 -6.94 6.66
CA LYS A 29 1.49 -8.28 6.71
C LYS A 29 1.08 -9.04 7.96
N ASN A 30 1.16 -8.43 9.14
CA ASN A 30 0.83 -9.09 10.40
C ASN A 30 -0.66 -9.46 10.50
N ARG A 31 -1.55 -8.66 9.91
CA ARG A 31 -3.00 -8.90 9.91
C ARG A 31 -3.40 -10.04 8.97
N PHE A 32 -2.73 -10.13 7.81
CA PHE A 32 -3.04 -11.11 6.77
C PHE A 32 -1.96 -12.20 6.60
N GLN A 33 -1.09 -12.41 7.60
CA GLN A 33 -0.04 -13.44 7.56
C GLN A 33 -0.60 -14.86 7.68
N HIS A 34 -1.80 -15.00 8.24
CA HIS A 34 -2.47 -16.30 8.38
C HIS A 34 -2.76 -16.89 7.00
N ALA A 35 -2.63 -18.22 6.88
CA ALA A 35 -2.70 -18.93 5.60
C ALA A 35 -3.99 -18.64 4.84
N ASP A 36 -5.11 -18.54 5.56
CA ASP A 36 -6.44 -18.26 5.02
C ASP A 36 -6.50 -16.90 4.31
N HIS A 37 -5.73 -15.92 4.78
CA HIS A 37 -5.78 -14.52 4.31
C HIS A 37 -4.53 -14.10 3.52
N ARG A 38 -3.62 -15.04 3.24
CA ARG A 38 -2.37 -14.78 2.51
C ARG A 38 -2.61 -14.13 1.14
N HIS A 39 -3.72 -14.47 0.49
CA HIS A 39 -4.12 -13.92 -0.80
C HIS A 39 -4.33 -12.40 -0.74
N VAL A 40 -4.88 -11.87 0.36
CA VAL A 40 -5.10 -10.43 0.57
C VAL A 40 -3.78 -9.66 0.54
N TYR A 41 -2.77 -10.17 1.27
CA TYR A 41 -1.43 -9.56 1.29
C TYR A 41 -0.76 -9.59 -0.10
N LEU A 42 -0.91 -10.68 -0.85
CA LEU A 42 -0.34 -10.80 -2.20
C LEU A 42 -1.02 -9.82 -3.18
N SER A 43 -2.35 -9.72 -3.16
CA SER A 43 -3.11 -8.76 -3.97
C SER A 43 -2.74 -7.31 -3.65
N PHE A 44 -2.51 -6.99 -2.37
CA PHE A 44 -2.05 -5.67 -1.96
C PHE A 44 -0.68 -5.32 -2.57
N LEU A 45 0.27 -6.26 -2.55
CA LEU A 45 1.59 -6.05 -3.15
C LEU A 45 1.52 -5.89 -4.68
N GLU A 46 0.66 -6.67 -5.34
CA GLU A 46 0.45 -6.56 -6.79
C GLU A 46 -0.12 -5.18 -7.17
N MET A 47 -1.11 -4.71 -6.42
CA MET A 47 -1.73 -3.40 -6.63
C MET A 47 -0.74 -2.25 -6.38
N LEU A 48 0.11 -2.35 -5.34
CA LEU A 48 1.22 -1.42 -5.15
C LEU A 48 2.19 -1.44 -6.33
N SER A 49 2.53 -2.60 -6.89
CA SER A 49 3.41 -2.70 -8.06
C SER A 49 2.83 -1.96 -9.27
N LYS A 50 1.55 -2.21 -9.59
CA LYS A 50 0.85 -1.56 -10.71
C LYS A 50 0.76 -0.04 -10.53
N TYR A 51 0.62 0.44 -9.30
CA TYR A 51 0.66 1.87 -9.00
C TYR A 51 2.03 2.49 -9.28
N ILE A 52 3.10 1.78 -8.91
CA ILE A 52 4.48 2.22 -9.12
C ILE A 52 4.83 2.25 -10.61
N GLU A 53 4.34 1.27 -11.37
CA GLU A 53 4.50 1.15 -12.82
C GLU A 53 3.65 2.19 -13.59
N ARG A 54 2.90 3.04 -12.88
CA ARG A 54 1.97 4.05 -13.43
C ARG A 54 0.87 3.44 -14.31
N GLU A 55 0.60 2.15 -14.16
CA GLU A 55 -0.48 1.45 -14.87
C GLU A 55 -1.85 1.77 -14.26
N LYS A 56 -1.89 2.21 -13.00
CA LYS A 56 -3.12 2.58 -12.30
C LYS A 56 -3.06 4.00 -11.75
N THR A 57 -4.18 4.69 -11.84
CA THR A 57 -4.39 5.99 -11.20
C THR A 57 -4.55 5.83 -9.68
N VAL A 58 -4.29 6.92 -8.94
CA VAL A 58 -4.54 6.99 -7.49
C VAL A 58 -5.98 6.59 -7.13
N GLY A 59 -6.97 7.07 -7.89
CA GLY A 59 -8.38 6.80 -7.61
C GLY A 59 -8.75 5.32 -7.72
N ASN A 60 -8.24 4.64 -8.75
CA ASN A 60 -8.44 3.20 -8.92
C ASN A 60 -7.78 2.41 -7.78
N VAL A 61 -6.57 2.81 -7.40
CA VAL A 61 -5.83 2.20 -6.30
C VAL A 61 -6.56 2.36 -4.96
N ILE A 62 -7.13 3.53 -4.66
CA ILE A 62 -7.94 3.75 -3.46
C ILE A 62 -9.19 2.85 -3.46
N SER A 63 -9.88 2.76 -4.61
CA SER A 63 -11.09 1.94 -4.72
C SER A 63 -10.79 0.45 -4.51
N GLU A 64 -9.68 -0.04 -5.07
CA GLU A 64 -9.23 -1.42 -4.85
C GLU A 64 -8.79 -1.68 -3.41
N VAL A 65 -8.13 -0.73 -2.76
CA VAL A 65 -7.78 -0.83 -1.33
C VAL A 65 -9.04 -0.96 -0.47
N ALA A 66 -10.06 -0.15 -0.74
CA ALA A 66 -11.31 -0.17 0.02
C ALA A 66 -12.01 -1.54 -0.05
N VAL A 67 -12.01 -2.17 -1.24
CA VAL A 67 -12.55 -3.52 -1.42
C VAL A 67 -11.65 -4.58 -0.78
N LEU A 68 -10.33 -4.46 -0.95
CA LEU A 68 -9.37 -5.46 -0.46
C LEU A 68 -9.31 -5.50 1.08
N PHE A 69 -9.54 -4.36 1.73
CA PHE A 69 -9.54 -4.21 3.18
C PHE A 69 -10.94 -3.93 3.73
N GLU A 70 -11.99 -4.41 3.05
CA GLU A 70 -13.37 -4.32 3.54
C GLU A 70 -13.47 -4.89 4.98
N GLY A 71 -14.05 -4.12 5.90
CA GLY A 71 -14.10 -4.47 7.32
C GLY A 71 -12.82 -4.15 8.11
N HIS A 72 -11.84 -3.49 7.50
CA HIS A 72 -10.61 -3.02 8.12
C HIS A 72 -10.39 -1.52 7.84
N ASP A 73 -11.29 -0.70 8.37
CA ASP A 73 -11.31 0.76 8.17
C ASP A 73 -9.97 1.43 8.56
N ASP A 74 -9.29 0.90 9.58
CA ASP A 74 -7.99 1.40 10.03
C ASP A 74 -6.89 1.25 8.97
N LEU A 75 -6.95 0.18 8.17
CA LEU A 75 -6.04 -0.01 7.04
C LEU A 75 -6.41 0.92 5.88
N ILE A 76 -7.70 1.09 5.58
CA ILE A 76 -8.16 1.99 4.52
C ILE A 76 -7.75 3.44 4.83
N GLU A 77 -7.99 3.91 6.06
CA GLU A 77 -7.60 5.24 6.52
C GLU A 77 -6.07 5.40 6.49
N GLY A 78 -5.34 4.42 7.01
CA GLY A 78 -3.87 4.38 6.92
C GLY A 78 -3.38 4.54 5.48
N PHE A 79 -4.05 3.88 4.51
CA PHE A 79 -3.73 4.00 3.09
C PHE A 79 -3.91 5.43 2.55
N THR A 80 -4.97 6.13 2.95
CA THR A 80 -5.22 7.51 2.48
C THR A 80 -4.16 8.50 2.94
N ASN A 81 -3.48 8.22 4.06
CA ASN A 81 -2.33 9.01 4.55
C ASN A 81 -1.04 8.78 3.73
N PHE A 82 -0.94 7.70 2.94
CA PHE A 82 0.22 7.42 2.08
C PHE A 82 0.24 8.19 0.78
N ILE A 83 -0.94 8.44 0.23
CA ILE A 83 -1.03 9.12 -1.04
C ILE A 83 -0.80 10.59 -0.72
N PRO A 84 0.19 11.25 -1.36
CA PRO A 84 0.26 12.70 -1.34
C PRO A 84 -0.95 13.19 -2.10
N LEU A 85 -2.10 13.19 -1.44
CA LEU A 85 -3.20 14.07 -1.74
C LEU A 85 -2.55 15.44 -1.67
N ARG A 86 -2.25 15.99 -2.85
CA ARG A 86 -2.17 17.43 -3.00
C ARG A 86 -3.48 17.96 -2.43
N ARG A 87 -3.47 18.32 -1.14
CA ARG A 87 -4.30 19.42 -0.68
C ARG A 87 -3.81 20.68 -1.37
#